data_AF-A0A0Q9NKA0-F1
#
_entry.id   AF-A0A0Q9NKA0-F1
#
_cell.length_a   1.000
_cell.length_b   1.000
_cell.length_c   1.000
_cell.angle_alpha   90.00
_cell.angle_beta   90.00
_cell.angle_gamma   90.00
#
_symmetry.space_group_name_H-M   'P 1'
#
loop_
_entity.id
_entity.type
_entity.pdbx_description
1 polymer ?
#
loop_
_entity_poly.entity_id
_entity_poly.type
_entity_poly.pdbx_seq_one_letter_code
_entity_poly.pdbx_strand_id
1 'polypeptide(L)' 'MQAIGRALGRSVGTICREIKRNSHPLPGYQPYGAHRAATAARARPKDSKLAELHDYVKTKLLTRWSPEQIFEAVDQGFPR' A
#
# COMPACT_ATOMS: atom_id res chain seq x y z
N MET A 1 -18.18 7.31 21.59
CA MET A 1 -17.92 6.63 20.30
C MET A 1 -18.92 6.94 19.20
N GLN A 2 -20.24 6.98 19.44
CA GLN A 2 -21.23 7.31 18.40
C GLN A 2 -21.02 8.69 17.77
N ALA A 3 -20.75 9.71 18.58
CA ALA A 3 -20.44 11.07 18.10
C ALA A 3 -19.21 11.09 17.17
N ILE A 4 -18.15 10.34 17.53
CA ILE A 4 -16.93 10.20 16.71
C ILE A 4 -17.23 9.48 15.40
N GLY A 5 -18.02 8.41 15.44
CA GLY A 5 -18.46 7.69 14.24
C GLY A 5 -19.23 8.58 13.26
N ARG A 6 -20.17 9.38 13.78
CA ARG A 6 -20.92 10.36 12.98
C ARG A 6 -20.00 11.43 12.38
N ALA A 7 -19.11 12.00 13.18
CA ALA A 7 -18.17 13.03 12.73
C ALA A 7 -17.22 12.52 11.63
N LEU A 8 -16.81 11.24 11.70
CA LEU A 8 -15.91 10.62 10.73
C LEU A 8 -16.62 9.90 9.57
N GLY A 9 -17.97 9.88 9.54
CA GLY A 9 -18.73 9.11 8.56
C GLY A 9 -18.46 7.60 8.60
N ARG A 10 -18.07 7.06 9.76
CA ARG A 10 -17.67 5.66 9.94
C ARG A 10 -18.55 4.94 10.95
N SER A 11 -18.78 3.64 10.72
CA SER A 11 -19.53 2.82 11.66
C SER A 11 -18.81 2.74 13.02
N VAL A 12 -19.57 2.83 14.10
CA VAL A 12 -19.04 2.73 15.47
C VAL A 12 -18.32 1.40 15.68
N GLY A 13 -18.85 0.30 15.13
CA GLY A 13 -18.24 -1.02 15.19
C GLY A 13 -16.85 -1.05 14.54
N THR A 14 -16.66 -0.33 13.43
CA THR A 14 -15.35 -0.21 12.78
C THR A 14 -14.34 0.48 13.69
N ILE A 15 -14.71 1.61 14.28
CA ILE A 15 -13.80 2.38 15.15
C ILE A 15 -13.46 1.57 16.42
N CYS A 16 -14.44 0.92 17.05
CA CYS A 16 -14.17 0.09 18.23
C CYS A 16 -13.25 -1.10 17.91
N ARG A 17 -13.44 -1.77 16.76
CA ARG A 17 -12.55 -2.85 16.30
C ARG A 17 -11.13 -2.34 16.03
N GLU A 18 -11.01 -1.16 15.44
CA GLU A 18 -9.72 -0.53 15.15
C GLU A 18 -8.96 -0.15 16.43
N ILE A 19 -9.65 0.45 17.40
CA ILE A 19 -9.07 0.75 18.72
C ILE A 19 -8.66 -0.54 19.41
N LYS A 20 -9.56 -1.53 19.50
CA LYS A 20 -9.27 -2.81 20.17
C LYS A 20 -8.07 -3.53 19.54
N ARG A 21 -7.94 -3.54 18.22
CA ARG A 21 -6.81 -4.15 17.50
C ARG A 21 -5.48 -3.48 17.82
N ASN A 22 -5.50 -2.17 18.06
CA ASN A 22 -4.29 -1.35 18.25
C ASN A 22 -4.03 -0.97 19.72
N SER A 23 -4.84 -1.47 20.66
CA SER A 23 -4.67 -1.26 22.09
C SER A 23 -3.87 -2.40 22.73
N HIS A 24 -2.97 -2.05 23.65
CA HIS A 24 -2.25 -3.01 24.50
C HIS A 24 -2.86 -3.07 25.90
N PRO A 25 -2.69 -4.16 26.68
CA PRO A 25 -3.23 -4.29 28.03
C PRO A 25 -2.91 -3.09 28.93
N LEU A 26 -1.68 -2.59 28.87
CA LEU A 26 -1.23 -1.32 29.45
C LEU A 26 -0.16 -0.75 28.50
N PRO A 27 -0.21 0.53 28.10
CA PRO A 27 -1.06 1.63 28.58
C PRO A 27 -2.35 1.88 27.76
N GLY A 28 -2.88 0.89 27.04
CA GLY A 28 -4.09 1.04 26.21
C GLY A 28 -3.79 1.42 24.75
N TYR A 29 -4.65 2.26 24.16
CA TYR A 29 -4.50 2.70 22.77
C TYR A 29 -3.35 3.70 22.64
N GLN A 30 -2.38 3.41 21.77
CA GLN A 30 -1.26 4.30 21.47
C GLN A 30 -1.33 4.79 20.02
N PRO A 31 -1.77 6.04 19.78
CA PRO A 31 -1.96 6.56 18.41
C PRO A 31 -0.68 6.48 17.55
N TYR A 32 0.47 6.88 18.11
CA TYR A 32 1.75 6.85 17.40
C TYR A 32 2.24 5.42 17.14
N GLY A 33 2.04 4.50 18.10
CA GLY A 33 2.36 3.09 17.93
C GLY A 33 1.50 2.44 16.83
N ALA A 34 0.19 2.69 16.87
CA ALA A 34 -0.75 2.23 15.85
C ALA A 34 -0.40 2.77 14.45
N HIS A 35 -0.04 4.05 14.37
CA HIS A 35 0.40 4.66 13.12
C HIS A 35 1.69 4.02 12.59
N ARG A 36 2.71 3.83 13.44
CA ARG A 36 3.96 3.16 13.05
C ARG A 36 3.72 1.74 12.55
N ALA A 37 2.87 0.97 13.24
CA ALA A 37 2.51 -0.39 12.83
C ALA A 37 1.79 -0.40 11.48
N ALA A 38 0.83 0.51 11.28
CA ALA A 38 0.13 0.65 10.00
C ALA A 38 1.08 1.06 8.87
N THR A 39 1.99 2.00 9.11
CA THR A 39 3.00 2.44 8.13
C THR A 39 3.96 1.32 7.79
N ALA A 40 4.40 0.53 8.77
CA ALA A 40 5.22 -0.65 8.53
C ALA A 40 4.48 -1.72 7.72
N ALA A 41 3.20 -1.97 8.01
CA ALA A 41 2.37 -2.92 7.25
C ALA A 41 2.03 -2.44 5.83
N ARG A 42 2.06 -1.13 5.57
CA ARG A 42 1.91 -0.56 4.22
C ARG A 42 3.14 -0.78 3.36
N ALA A 43 4.31 -1.02 3.95
CA ALA A 43 5.47 -1.41 3.18
C ALA A 43 5.08 -2.66 2.37
N ARG A 44 5.35 -2.65 1.08
CA ARG A 44 5.17 -3.80 0.21
C ARG A 44 6.54 -4.46 0.10
N PRO A 45 6.89 -5.41 0.99
CA PRO A 45 8.26 -5.93 1.10
C PRO A 45 8.70 -6.76 -0.11
N LYS A 46 7.79 -7.05 -1.04
CA LYS A 46 8.13 -7.74 -2.28
C LYS A 46 8.67 -6.72 -3.28
N ASP A 47 9.80 -7.06 -3.91
CA ASP A 47 10.31 -6.31 -5.04
C ASP A 47 9.20 -6.13 -6.07
N SER A 48 9.03 -4.89 -6.51
CA SER A 48 8.05 -4.61 -7.55
C SER A 48 8.49 -5.30 -8.83
N LYS A 49 7.56 -5.78 -9.66
CA LYS A 49 7.87 -6.28 -11.01
C LYS A 49 8.67 -5.26 -11.84
N LEU A 50 8.55 -3.97 -11.51
CA LEU A 50 9.29 -2.90 -12.14
C LEU A 50 10.77 -2.84 -11.71
N ALA A 51 11.16 -3.44 -10.59
CA ALA A 51 12.55 -3.38 -10.13
C ALA A 51 13.53 -3.99 -11.14
N GLU A 52 13.15 -5.12 -11.74
CA GLU A 52 13.93 -5.81 -12.79
C GLU A 52 13.73 -5.18 -14.18
N LEU A 53 12.59 -4.50 -14.40
CA LEU A 53 12.21 -3.96 -15.71
C LEU A 53 12.43 -2.44 -15.85
N HIS A 54 12.92 -1.76 -14.81
CA HIS A 54 12.93 -0.31 -14.71
C HIS A 54 13.64 0.34 -15.90
N ASP A 55 14.86 -0.13 -16.19
CA ASP A 55 15.69 0.44 -17.26
C ASP A 55 15.14 0.09 -18.65
N TYR A 56 14.53 -1.09 -18.80
CA TYR A 56 13.85 -1.47 -20.02
C TYR A 56 12.65 -0.57 -20.30
N VAL A 57 11.74 -0.44 -19.33
CA VAL A 57 10.54 0.41 -19.45
C VAL A 57 10.94 1.86 -19.72
N LYS A 58 11.94 2.39 -19.00
CA LYS A 58 12.47 3.74 -19.21
C LYS A 58 13.01 3.92 -20.64
N THR A 59 13.79 2.97 -21.14
CA THR A 59 14.34 3.00 -22.50
C THR A 59 13.23 2.99 -23.54
N LYS A 60 12.21 2.14 -23.37
CA LYS A 60 11.09 2.04 -24.32
C LYS A 60 10.20 3.27 -24.33
N LEU A 61 9.93 3.85 -23.17
CA LEU A 61 9.21 5.13 -23.06
C LEU A 61 9.95 6.26 -23.79
N LEU A 62 11.28 6.31 -23.68
CA LEU A 62 12.09 7.31 -24.43
C LEU A 62 12.01 7.10 -25.95
N THR A 63 11.84 5.86 -26.40
CA THR A 63 11.61 5.53 -27.82
C THR A 63 10.15 5.67 -28.26
N ARG A 64 9.28 6.29 -27.43
CA ARG A 64 7.85 6.54 -27.69
C ARG A 64 7.01 5.28 -27.89
N TRP A 65 7.39 4.19 -27.26
CA TRP A 65 6.50 3.02 -27.18
C TRP A 65 5.33 3.31 -26.27
N SER A 66 4.14 2.81 -26.61
CA SER A 66 2.98 2.89 -25.71
C SER A 66 3.16 1.94 -24.52
N PRO A 67 2.52 2.23 -23.38
CA PRO A 67 2.51 1.31 -22.23
C PRO A 67 2.06 -0.11 -22.60
N GLU A 68 1.09 -0.26 -23.51
CA GLU A 68 0.60 -1.56 -23.98
C GLU A 68 1.68 -2.32 -24.75
N GLN A 69 2.43 -1.66 -25.64
CA GLN A 69 3.53 -2.28 -26.39
C GLN A 69 4.65 -2.78 -25.48
N ILE A 70 4.94 -2.02 -24.41
CA ILE A 70 5.94 -2.39 -23.41
C ILE A 70 5.46 -3.61 -22.62
N PHE A 71 4.19 -3.64 -22.23
CA PHE A 71 3.62 -4.78 -21.51
C PHE A 71 3.64 -6.07 -22.34
N GLU A 72 3.20 -5.99 -23.60
CA GLU A 72 3.18 -7.12 -24.53
C GLU A 72 4.60 -7.70 -24.72
N ALA A 73 5.61 -6.84 -24.89
CA ALA A 73 6.99 -7.28 -25.05
C ALA A 73 7.57 -7.95 -23.79
N VAL A 74 7.16 -7.49 -22.60
CA VAL A 74 7.54 -8.11 -21.32
C VAL A 74 6.85 -9.48 -21.15
N ASP A 75 5.57 -9.60 -21.53
CA ASP A 75 4.82 -10.86 -21.45
C ASP A 75 5.37 -11.91 -22.42
N GLN A 76 5.82 -11.47 -23.61
CA GLN A 76 6.49 -12.28 -24.62
C GLN A 76 7.95 -12.66 -24.25
N GLY A 77 8.45 -12.25 -23.07
CA GLY A 77 9.72 -12.73 -22.51
C GLY A 77 10.96 -11.89 -22.86
N PHE A 78 10.78 -10.61 -23.21
CA PHE A 78 11.87 -9.72 -23.63
C PHE A 78 12.13 -8.59 -22.60
N PRO A 79 13.37 -8.40 -22.08
CA PRO A 79 14.51 -9.32 -21.92
C PRO A 79 14.66 -9.83 -20.47
N ARG A 80 15.30 -11.00 -20.31
CA ARG A 80 15.88 -11.44 -19.02
C ARG A 80 17.18 -10.70 -18.72
#